data_AF-A0A969F182-F1
#
_entry.id   AF-A0A969F182-F1
#
_cell.length_a   1.000
_cell.length_b   1.000
_cell.length_c   1.000
_cell.angle_alpha   90.00
_cell.angle_beta   90.00
_cell.angle_gamma   90.00
#
_symmetry.space_group_name_H-M   'P 1'
#
loop_
_entity.id
_entity.type
_entity.pdbx_description
1 polymer ?
#
loop_
_entity_poly.entity_id
_entity_poly.type
_entity_poly.pdbx_seq_one_letter_code
_entity_poly.pdbx_strand_id
1 'polypeptide(L)'
;RWATPRDASEFGASCPQPVRQDRRMGVGATAEDCLFVNVWTPDVKGRLPVLVWIHGGAFRVGASSAPFYDGVPFAKDGVVMVSLNYRLGRFGFFAHPSLDAPQGNFGLMDQIAALRWVKRNIAAFGGDPDQVTVFGESAGGASVLYLLTSPATEGLFHRAIIQSGGAIRYPGHSTRRVQVGSP
;
A
#
# COMPACT_ATOMS: atom_id res chain seq x y z
N ARG A 1 0.45 7.82 -19.40
CA ARG A 1 1.71 7.45 -20.09
C ARG A 1 2.43 8.74 -20.42
N TRP A 2 3.76 8.74 -20.40
CA TRP A 2 4.61 9.90 -20.70
C TRP A 2 5.47 9.61 -21.94
N ALA A 3 5.84 10.66 -22.69
CA ALA A 3 6.63 10.52 -23.92
C ALA A 3 8.15 10.52 -23.65
N THR A 4 8.58 11.15 -22.55
CA THR A 4 9.99 11.27 -22.16
C THR A 4 10.23 10.59 -20.81
N PRO A 5 11.47 10.12 -20.54
CA PRO A 5 11.84 9.62 -19.22
C PRO A 5 11.49 10.62 -18.12
N ARG A 6 11.02 10.11 -16.99
CA ARG A 6 10.79 10.89 -15.77
C ARG A 6 11.96 10.67 -14.82
N ASP A 7 12.41 11.73 -14.19
CA ASP A 7 13.34 11.62 -13.08
C ASP A 7 12.66 10.92 -11.90
N ALA A 8 13.29 9.87 -11.40
CA ALA A 8 12.84 9.05 -10.28
C ALA A 8 13.98 8.84 -9.27
N SER A 9 14.95 9.76 -9.23
CA SER A 9 16.09 9.74 -8.30
C SER A 9 15.74 10.26 -6.90
N GLU A 10 14.63 10.99 -6.78
CA GLU A 10 14.14 11.59 -5.53
C GLU A 10 12.75 11.04 -5.18
N PHE A 11 12.43 11.04 -3.89
CA PHE A 11 11.08 10.67 -3.43
C PHE A 11 10.04 11.70 -3.86
N GLY A 12 8.87 11.22 -4.29
CA GLY A 12 7.69 12.06 -4.46
C GLY A 12 7.11 12.56 -3.13
N ALA A 13 6.15 13.48 -3.21
CA ALA A 13 5.49 14.05 -2.04
C ALA A 13 4.68 12.99 -1.26
N SER A 14 4.62 13.15 0.06
CA SER A 14 3.70 12.40 0.91
C SER A 14 2.27 12.89 0.76
N CYS A 15 1.30 12.04 1.08
CA CYS A 15 -0.11 12.47 1.01
C CYS A 15 -0.44 13.50 2.10
N PRO A 16 -1.45 14.37 1.87
CA PRO A 16 -1.81 15.44 2.81
C PRO A 16 -2.20 14.85 4.17
N GLN A 17 -1.55 15.36 5.21
CA GLN A 17 -1.70 14.87 6.59
C GLN A 17 -1.26 15.96 7.57
N PRO A 18 -1.67 15.90 8.84
CA PRO A 18 -1.10 16.77 9.86
C PRO A 18 0.41 16.57 9.93
N VAL A 19 1.18 17.62 9.66
CA VAL A 19 2.65 17.58 9.79
C VAL A 19 2.97 17.45 11.27
N ARG A 20 3.36 16.25 11.69
CA ARG A 20 3.90 16.06 13.04
C ARG A 20 5.29 16.67 13.08
N GLN A 21 5.56 17.51 14.09
CA GLN A 21 6.89 18.06 14.35
C GLN A 21 7.94 16.99 14.68
N ASP A 22 7.50 15.75 14.92
CA ASP A 22 8.37 14.60 15.11
C ASP A 22 9.07 14.23 13.79
N ARG A 23 10.32 14.69 13.68
CA ARG A 23 11.22 14.42 12.56
C ARG A 23 11.46 12.93 12.32
N ARG A 24 11.20 12.04 13.30
CA ARG A 24 11.42 10.60 13.15
C ARG A 24 10.50 9.97 12.11
N MET A 25 9.30 10.50 11.92
CA MET A 25 8.35 10.01 10.91
C MET A 25 8.71 10.44 9.48
N GLY A 26 9.55 11.47 9.32
CA GLY A 26 10.14 11.84 8.02
C GLY A 26 9.14 12.07 6.89
N VAL A 27 8.00 12.71 7.13
CA VAL A 27 6.91 12.84 6.13
C VAL A 27 7.20 13.81 4.98
N GLY A 28 8.31 14.56 5.04
CA GLY A 28 8.75 15.45 3.96
C GLY A 28 7.70 16.48 3.52
N ALA A 29 7.74 16.86 2.25
CA ALA A 29 6.73 17.71 1.62
C ALA A 29 5.42 16.92 1.41
N THR A 30 4.28 17.57 1.59
CA THR A 30 2.96 16.96 1.37
C THR A 30 2.21 17.62 0.21
N ALA A 31 1.57 16.84 -0.65
CA ALA A 31 0.73 17.32 -1.75
C ALA A 31 -0.40 16.31 -2.04
N GLU A 32 -1.49 16.72 -2.70
CA GLU A 32 -2.52 15.78 -3.18
C GLU A 32 -2.02 14.88 -4.31
N ASP A 33 -1.10 15.38 -5.13
CA ASP A 33 -0.29 14.56 -6.04
C ASP A 33 0.75 13.79 -5.21
N CYS A 34 0.32 12.66 -4.63
CA CYS A 34 1.13 11.85 -3.71
C CYS A 34 1.19 10.37 -4.06
N LEU A 35 0.51 9.92 -5.12
CA LEU A 35 0.38 8.50 -5.46
C LEU A 35 1.63 7.98 -6.19
N PHE A 36 2.72 7.87 -5.44
CA PHE A 36 4.02 7.38 -5.91
C PHE A 36 4.31 5.98 -5.39
N VAL A 37 5.16 5.26 -6.15
CA VAL A 37 5.79 4.00 -5.78
C VAL A 37 7.30 4.18 -5.86
N ASN A 38 8.03 3.57 -4.92
CA ASN A 38 9.49 3.58 -4.88
C ASN A 38 9.98 2.15 -5.03
N VAL A 39 11.08 1.93 -5.76
CA VAL A 39 11.61 0.59 -6.05
C VAL A 39 13.11 0.56 -5.77
N TRP A 40 13.53 -0.42 -4.99
CA TRP A 40 14.94 -0.77 -4.80
C TRP A 40 15.17 -2.17 -5.34
N THR A 41 16.21 -2.34 -6.14
CA THR A 41 16.55 -3.61 -6.77
C THR A 41 18.07 -3.78 -6.85
N PRO A 42 18.61 -4.96 -6.56
CA PRO A 42 20.04 -5.24 -6.74
C PRO A 42 20.41 -5.56 -8.19
N ASP A 43 19.45 -6.03 -9.00
CA ASP A 43 19.68 -6.41 -10.39
C ASP A 43 18.39 -6.26 -11.21
N VAL A 44 18.39 -5.33 -12.15
CA VAL A 44 17.25 -5.06 -13.06
C VAL A 44 17.02 -6.18 -14.08
N LYS A 45 17.97 -7.10 -14.27
CA LYS A 45 17.86 -8.27 -15.15
C LYS A 45 17.48 -9.54 -14.39
N GLY A 46 17.33 -9.44 -13.07
CA GLY A 46 17.01 -10.57 -12.22
C GLY A 46 15.59 -11.10 -12.41
N ARG A 47 15.28 -12.13 -11.62
CA ARG A 47 13.92 -12.64 -11.42
C ARG A 47 13.73 -12.94 -9.93
N LEU A 48 13.70 -11.86 -9.16
CA LEU A 48 13.85 -11.86 -7.71
C LEU A 48 12.48 -11.79 -6.99
N PRO A 49 12.37 -12.33 -5.76
CA PRO A 49 11.18 -12.10 -4.93
C PRO A 49 10.91 -10.60 -4.74
N VAL A 50 9.62 -10.24 -4.69
CA VAL A 50 9.19 -8.84 -4.54
C VAL A 50 8.52 -8.66 -3.18
N LEU A 51 8.99 -7.70 -2.38
CA LEU A 51 8.32 -7.26 -1.16
C LEU A 51 7.64 -5.92 -1.40
N VAL A 52 6.34 -5.82 -1.09
CA VAL A 52 5.56 -4.58 -1.25
C VAL A 52 5.12 -4.07 0.12
N TRP A 53 5.72 -2.97 0.55
CA TRP A 53 5.47 -2.33 1.84
C TRP A 53 4.29 -1.37 1.81
N ILE A 54 3.38 -1.54 2.77
CA ILE A 54 2.28 -0.63 3.07
C ILE A 54 2.54 -0.03 4.45
N HIS A 55 2.80 1.28 4.49
CA HIS A 55 3.11 1.96 5.74
C HIS A 55 1.90 2.05 6.69
N GLY A 56 2.19 2.06 7.99
CA GLY A 56 1.22 2.32 9.06
C GLY A 56 0.87 3.81 9.22
N GLY A 57 0.29 4.16 10.37
CA GLY A 57 -0.12 5.54 10.70
C GLY A 57 -1.63 5.77 10.80
N ALA A 58 -2.36 4.75 11.22
CA ALA A 58 -3.80 4.80 11.52
C ALA A 58 -4.68 5.33 10.37
N PHE A 59 -4.23 5.17 9.12
CA PHE A 59 -4.87 5.73 7.92
C PHE A 59 -4.95 7.27 7.90
N ARG A 60 -4.19 7.96 8.74
CA ARG A 60 -4.22 9.43 8.91
C ARG A 60 -2.89 10.10 8.64
N VAL A 61 -1.79 9.38 8.90
CA VAL A 61 -0.41 9.84 8.72
C VAL A 61 0.44 8.72 8.14
N GLY A 62 1.68 9.04 7.76
CA GLY A 62 2.67 8.10 7.24
C GLY A 62 3.15 8.49 5.84
N ALA A 63 4.29 7.92 5.45
CA ALA A 63 4.92 8.17 4.17
C ALA A 63 5.70 6.91 3.74
N SER A 64 5.66 6.57 2.47
CA SER A 64 6.48 5.49 1.90
C SER A 64 7.98 5.83 1.82
N SER A 65 8.30 7.12 1.93
CA SER A 65 9.65 7.69 1.91
C SER A 65 10.28 7.85 3.30
N ALA A 66 9.58 7.42 4.36
CA ALA A 66 10.11 7.57 5.71
C ALA A 66 11.45 6.84 5.86
N PRO A 67 12.49 7.43 6.49
CA PRO A 67 13.86 6.89 6.46
C PRO A 67 14.02 5.46 6.99
N PHE A 68 13.14 5.03 7.89
CA PHE A 68 13.15 3.68 8.47
C PHE A 68 12.52 2.62 7.54
N TYR A 69 12.01 3.02 6.38
CA TYR A 69 11.53 2.14 5.31
C TYR A 69 12.50 2.06 4.13
N ASP A 70 13.77 2.46 4.32
CA ASP A 70 14.82 2.33 3.31
C ASP A 70 14.90 0.88 2.79
N GLY A 71 14.74 0.73 1.48
CA GLY A 71 14.75 -0.58 0.82
C GLY A 71 16.15 -1.10 0.48
N VAL A 72 17.22 -0.30 0.66
CA VAL A 72 18.59 -0.70 0.33
C VAL A 72 19.02 -2.00 1.03
N PRO A 73 18.76 -2.23 2.33
CA PRO A 73 19.12 -3.49 2.98
C PRO A 73 18.43 -4.71 2.34
N PHE A 74 17.13 -4.61 2.03
CA PHE A 74 16.40 -5.68 1.35
C PHE A 74 16.94 -5.96 -0.05
N ALA A 75 17.30 -4.91 -0.80
CA ALA A 75 17.93 -5.07 -2.10
C ALA A 75 19.27 -5.81 -2.00
N LYS A 76 20.11 -5.48 -1.01
CA LYS A 76 21.37 -6.20 -0.76
C LYS A 76 21.17 -7.68 -0.43
N ASP A 77 20.04 -8.03 0.18
CA ASP A 77 19.66 -9.41 0.49
C ASP A 77 18.98 -10.15 -0.68
N GLY A 78 18.98 -9.57 -1.89
CA GLY A 78 18.51 -10.25 -3.11
C GLY A 78 17.01 -10.12 -3.37
N VAL A 79 16.37 -9.07 -2.86
CA VAL A 79 14.92 -8.85 -2.98
C VAL A 79 14.63 -7.52 -3.67
N VAL A 80 13.61 -7.49 -4.53
CA VAL A 80 13.07 -6.22 -5.02
C VAL A 80 12.11 -5.66 -3.98
N MET A 81 12.49 -4.54 -3.36
CA MET A 81 11.67 -3.86 -2.37
C MET A 81 10.87 -2.75 -3.06
N VAL A 82 9.57 -2.72 -2.79
CA VAL A 82 8.65 -1.69 -3.28
C VAL A 82 7.97 -1.04 -2.08
N SER A 83 7.92 0.29 -2.03
CA SER A 83 7.06 1.01 -1.08
C SER A 83 6.10 1.92 -1.85
N LEU A 84 4.93 2.21 -1.28
CA LEU A 84 3.89 2.99 -1.94
C LEU A 84 3.18 3.95 -1.00
N ASN A 85 2.78 5.10 -1.53
CA ASN A 85 1.85 6.00 -0.87
C ASN A 85 0.40 5.60 -1.20
N TYR A 86 -0.50 5.90 -0.26
CA TYR A 86 -1.95 5.83 -0.46
C TYR A 86 -2.60 7.02 0.23
N ARG A 87 -3.76 7.49 -0.27
CA ARG A 87 -4.42 8.66 0.32
C ARG A 87 -4.80 8.41 1.77
N LEU A 88 -4.70 9.47 2.58
CA LEU A 88 -4.87 9.44 4.03
C LEU A 88 -6.03 10.33 4.48
N GLY A 89 -6.51 10.10 5.70
CA GLY A 89 -7.53 10.89 6.36
C GLY A 89 -8.79 11.03 5.50
N ARG A 90 -9.32 12.24 5.40
CA ARG A 90 -10.52 12.51 4.59
C ARG A 90 -10.32 12.27 3.09
N PHE A 91 -9.10 12.48 2.57
CA PHE A 91 -8.81 12.26 1.15
C PHE A 91 -8.82 10.78 0.78
N GLY A 92 -8.48 9.89 1.72
CA GLY A 92 -8.47 8.45 1.52
C GLY A 92 -9.75 7.74 1.96
N PHE A 93 -10.41 8.25 2.99
CA PHE A 93 -11.40 7.46 3.75
C PHE A 93 -12.71 8.17 4.08
N PHE A 94 -13.01 9.30 3.42
CA PHE A 94 -14.30 9.96 3.59
C PHE A 94 -15.40 9.23 2.81
N ALA A 95 -16.43 8.80 3.54
CA ALA A 95 -17.63 8.14 3.02
C ALA A 95 -18.84 9.05 3.22
N HIS A 96 -19.63 9.28 2.17
CA HIS A 96 -20.87 10.05 2.27
C HIS A 96 -21.88 9.57 1.22
N PRO A 97 -23.19 9.43 1.55
CA PRO A 97 -24.20 8.91 0.61
C PRO A 97 -24.38 9.74 -0.66
N SER A 98 -24.05 11.04 -0.62
CA SER A 98 -24.12 11.93 -1.79
C SER A 98 -22.90 11.84 -2.72
N LEU A 99 -21.91 10.98 -2.43
CA LEU A 99 -20.79 10.71 -3.33
C LEU A 99 -21.10 9.52 -4.23
N ASP A 100 -20.64 9.57 -5.49
CA ASP A 100 -20.78 8.47 -6.45
C ASP A 100 -20.12 7.17 -5.98
N ALA A 101 -19.10 7.27 -5.13
CA ALA A 101 -18.44 6.16 -4.45
C ALA A 101 -18.65 6.29 -2.92
N PRO A 102 -19.85 5.94 -2.41
CA PRO A 102 -20.23 6.23 -1.04
C PRO A 102 -19.45 5.38 -0.01
N GLN A 103 -18.74 4.35 -0.46
CA GLN A 103 -17.98 3.41 0.35
C GLN A 103 -16.79 4.07 1.08
N GLY A 104 -16.24 5.16 0.52
CA GLY A 104 -15.12 5.90 1.11
C GLY A 104 -13.87 5.08 1.39
N ASN A 105 -13.50 4.13 0.53
CA ASN A 105 -12.30 3.29 0.70
C ASN A 105 -11.19 3.63 -0.32
N PHE A 106 -11.08 4.90 -0.71
CA PHE A 106 -10.16 5.35 -1.76
C PHE A 106 -8.70 5.03 -1.45
N GLY A 107 -8.27 5.10 -0.18
CA GLY A 107 -6.92 4.70 0.21
C GLY A 107 -6.63 3.20 -0.04
N LEU A 108 -7.60 2.31 0.18
CA LEU A 108 -7.44 0.90 -0.19
C LEU A 108 -7.45 0.72 -1.72
N MET A 109 -8.25 1.49 -2.43
CA MET A 109 -8.24 1.46 -3.90
C MET A 109 -6.89 1.91 -4.47
N ASP A 110 -6.23 2.88 -3.84
CA ASP A 110 -4.88 3.31 -4.20
C ASP A 110 -3.86 2.19 -4.01
N GLN A 111 -3.93 1.48 -2.87
CA GLN A 111 -3.07 0.31 -2.61
C GLN A 111 -3.28 -0.79 -3.66
N ILE A 112 -4.54 -1.07 -4.03
CA ILE A 112 -4.88 -2.04 -5.09
C ILE A 112 -4.33 -1.56 -6.44
N ALA A 113 -4.43 -0.26 -6.75
CA ALA A 113 -3.90 0.30 -7.98
C ALA A 113 -2.36 0.16 -8.05
N ALA A 114 -1.68 0.39 -6.93
CA ALA A 114 -0.23 0.19 -6.82
C ALA A 114 0.15 -1.31 -6.95
N LEU A 115 -0.59 -2.24 -6.34
CA LEU A 115 -0.36 -3.69 -6.54
C LEU A 115 -0.57 -4.11 -8.00
N ARG A 116 -1.59 -3.57 -8.67
CA ARG A 116 -1.79 -3.78 -10.11
C ARG A 116 -0.64 -3.18 -10.92
N TRP A 117 -0.07 -2.06 -10.49
CA TRP A 117 1.14 -1.51 -11.10
C TRP A 117 2.34 -2.44 -10.90
N VAL A 118 2.56 -2.98 -9.69
CA VAL A 118 3.62 -3.96 -9.41
C VAL A 118 3.48 -5.16 -10.32
N LYS A 119 2.29 -5.79 -10.37
CA LYS A 119 2.03 -6.97 -11.23
C LYS A 119 2.38 -6.74 -12.70
N ARG A 120 2.10 -5.54 -13.24
CA ARG A 120 2.35 -5.21 -14.65
C ARG A 120 3.79 -4.78 -14.96
N ASN A 121 4.52 -4.23 -13.99
CA ASN A 121 5.76 -3.51 -14.28
C ASN A 121 7.00 -4.06 -13.58
N ILE A 122 6.86 -4.82 -12.49
CA ILE A 122 8.01 -5.14 -11.62
C ILE A 122 9.07 -6.02 -12.29
N ALA A 123 8.69 -6.77 -13.31
CA ALA A 123 9.62 -7.52 -14.16
C ALA A 123 10.68 -6.62 -14.82
N ALA A 124 10.34 -5.38 -15.17
CA ALA A 124 11.30 -4.42 -15.73
C ALA A 124 12.34 -3.92 -14.70
N PHE A 125 12.11 -4.20 -13.41
CA PHE A 125 12.99 -3.87 -12.29
C PHE A 125 13.67 -5.13 -11.72
N GLY A 126 13.62 -6.26 -12.43
CA GLY A 126 14.20 -7.54 -12.03
C GLY A 126 13.38 -8.33 -11.00
N GLY A 127 12.15 -7.90 -10.70
CA GLY A 127 11.25 -8.60 -9.79
C GLY A 127 10.39 -9.63 -10.50
N ASP A 128 10.11 -10.75 -9.84
CA ASP A 128 9.18 -11.76 -10.35
C ASP A 128 7.73 -11.41 -9.93
N PRO A 129 6.85 -11.07 -10.89
CA PRO A 129 5.45 -10.73 -10.60
C PRO A 129 4.64 -11.91 -10.05
N ASP A 130 5.18 -13.13 -10.07
CA ASP A 130 4.57 -14.36 -9.51
C ASP A 130 5.17 -14.72 -8.13
N GLN A 131 6.06 -13.88 -7.58
CA GLN A 131 6.68 -14.03 -6.25
C GLN A 131 6.50 -12.76 -5.39
N VAL A 132 5.33 -12.15 -5.48
CA VAL A 132 5.00 -10.92 -4.72
C VAL A 132 4.51 -11.25 -3.31
N THR A 133 5.14 -10.65 -2.31
CA THR A 133 4.71 -10.67 -0.90
C THR A 133 4.31 -9.26 -0.47
N VAL A 134 3.09 -9.08 0.01
CA VAL A 134 2.65 -7.79 0.58
C VAL A 134 2.87 -7.79 2.09
N PHE A 135 3.34 -6.68 2.64
CA PHE A 135 3.55 -6.58 4.08
C PHE A 135 3.35 -5.16 4.60
N GLY A 136 3.03 -5.05 5.89
CA GLY A 136 2.75 -3.77 6.52
C GLY A 136 2.65 -3.86 8.03
N GLU A 137 2.84 -2.71 8.69
CA GLU A 137 2.75 -2.55 10.14
C GLU A 137 1.55 -1.67 10.56
N SER A 138 0.92 -1.98 11.68
CA SER A 138 -0.22 -1.23 12.24
C SER A 138 -1.36 -1.10 11.22
N ALA A 139 -1.69 0.11 10.78
CA ALA A 139 -2.67 0.35 9.72
C ALA A 139 -2.26 -0.27 8.37
N GLY A 140 -0.97 -0.41 8.10
CA GLY A 140 -0.44 -1.17 6.97
C GLY A 140 -0.70 -2.67 7.14
N GLY A 141 -0.54 -3.21 8.35
CA GLY A 141 -0.92 -4.60 8.65
C GLY A 141 -2.43 -4.83 8.52
N ALA A 142 -3.25 -3.87 8.96
CA ALA A 142 -4.69 -3.90 8.72
C ALA A 142 -5.03 -3.82 7.22
N SER A 143 -4.30 -3.02 6.45
CA SER A 143 -4.41 -2.96 4.99
C SER A 143 -4.15 -4.31 4.36
N VAL A 144 -3.08 -5.01 4.76
CA VAL A 144 -2.77 -6.37 4.30
C VAL A 144 -3.93 -7.34 4.55
N LEU A 145 -4.58 -7.25 5.72
CA LEU A 145 -5.78 -8.05 6.02
C LEU A 145 -6.96 -7.71 5.10
N TYR A 146 -7.22 -6.43 4.82
CA TYR A 146 -8.26 -6.02 3.89
C TYR A 146 -7.97 -6.50 2.46
N LEU A 147 -6.71 -6.45 2.03
CA LEU A 147 -6.30 -6.93 0.71
C LEU A 147 -6.41 -8.46 0.62
N LEU A 148 -6.09 -9.22 1.67
CA LEU A 148 -6.28 -10.68 1.69
C LEU A 148 -7.75 -11.10 1.52
N THR A 149 -8.69 -10.25 1.91
CA THR A 149 -10.14 -10.55 1.90
C THR A 149 -10.88 -9.91 0.73
N SER A 150 -10.18 -9.17 -0.13
CA SER A 150 -10.77 -8.47 -1.27
C SER A 150 -10.70 -9.30 -2.55
N PRO A 151 -11.81 -9.54 -3.26
CA PRO A 151 -11.77 -10.15 -4.60
C PRO A 151 -10.98 -9.30 -5.61
N ALA A 152 -10.88 -7.98 -5.39
CA ALA A 152 -10.23 -7.07 -6.32
C ALA A 152 -8.69 -7.23 -6.39
N THR A 153 -8.11 -8.02 -5.48
CA THR A 153 -6.68 -8.30 -5.36
C THR A 153 -6.30 -9.73 -5.73
N GLU A 154 -7.25 -10.53 -6.21
CA GLU A 154 -6.97 -11.88 -6.68
C GLU A 154 -5.85 -11.89 -7.72
N GLY A 155 -4.84 -12.74 -7.50
CA GLY A 155 -3.66 -12.87 -8.37
C GLY A 155 -2.66 -11.70 -8.33
N LEU A 156 -2.85 -10.69 -7.47
CA LEU A 156 -1.92 -9.55 -7.37
C LEU A 156 -0.72 -9.81 -6.45
N PHE A 157 -0.87 -10.71 -5.47
CA PHE A 157 0.21 -11.13 -4.58
C PHE A 157 0.00 -12.58 -4.10
N HIS A 158 1.04 -13.18 -3.53
CA HIS A 158 1.13 -14.62 -3.27
C HIS A 158 1.38 -14.93 -1.79
N ARG A 159 1.94 -13.98 -1.04
CA ARG A 159 2.24 -14.11 0.39
C ARG A 159 1.93 -12.80 1.10
N ALA A 160 1.72 -12.89 2.41
CA ALA A 160 1.38 -11.75 3.25
C ALA A 160 2.12 -11.81 4.60
N ILE A 161 2.59 -10.66 5.09
CA ILE A 161 3.14 -10.50 6.44
C ILE A 161 2.39 -9.36 7.14
N ILE A 162 1.84 -9.63 8.32
CA ILE A 162 1.01 -8.70 9.07
C ILE A 162 1.73 -8.38 10.39
N GLN A 163 2.28 -7.17 10.52
CA GLN A 163 3.00 -6.75 11.72
C GLN A 163 2.09 -5.87 12.57
N SER A 164 1.71 -6.32 13.76
CA SER A 164 0.86 -5.52 14.68
C SER A 164 -0.44 -4.99 14.02
N GLY A 165 -0.95 -5.68 13.00
CA GLY A 165 -2.16 -5.33 12.28
C GLY A 165 -3.37 -6.08 12.84
N GLY A 166 -4.51 -5.39 12.92
CA GLY A 166 -5.77 -6.00 13.33
C GLY A 166 -6.90 -5.60 12.39
N ALA A 167 -7.76 -6.56 12.05
CA ALA A 167 -9.06 -6.25 11.45
C ALA A 167 -9.95 -5.72 12.58
N ILE A 168 -10.16 -4.40 12.64
CA ILE A 168 -11.07 -3.82 13.64
C ILE A 168 -12.49 -4.28 13.29
N ARG A 169 -12.95 -5.30 13.99
CA ARG A 169 -14.37 -5.64 14.06
C ARG A 169 -15.03 -4.52 14.85
N TYR A 170 -15.65 -3.54 14.17
CA TYR A 170 -16.56 -2.62 14.85
C TYR A 170 -17.77 -3.43 15.32
N PRO A 171 -18.04 -3.54 16.64
CA PRO A 171 -19.30 -4.11 17.10
C PRO A 171 -20.41 -3.14 16.67
N GLY A 172 -21.12 -3.47 15.60
CA GLY A 172 -22.17 -2.60 15.05
C GLY A 172 -22.60 -2.92 13.61
N HIS A 173 -21.75 -3.54 12.79
CA HIS A 173 -22.20 -4.09 11.52
C HIS A 173 -22.84 -5.46 11.77
N SER A 174 -24.17 -5.47 11.84
CA SER A 174 -24.98 -6.67 12.03
C SER A 174 -24.58 -7.74 11.02
N THR A 175 -23.96 -8.82 11.49
CA THR A 175 -24.04 -10.08 10.76
C THR A 175 -25.51 -10.48 10.76
N ARG A 176 -26.22 -10.28 9.64
CA ARG A 176 -27.52 -10.92 9.46
C ARG A 176 -27.27 -12.43 9.53
N ARG A 177 -27.71 -13.05 10.62
CA ARG A 177 -27.82 -14.50 10.73
C ARG A 177 -28.83 -14.92 9.67
N VAL A 178 -28.37 -15.57 8.60
CA VAL A 178 -29.26 -16.31 7.71
C VAL A 178 -29.40 -17.68 8.33
N GLN A 179 -30.56 -17.94 8.93
CA GLN A 179 -30.92 -19.26 9.41
C GLN A 179 -31.52 -20.00 8.20
N VAL A 180 -30.75 -20.93 7.63
CA VAL A 180 -31.27 -21.86 6.62
C VAL A 180 -32.06 -22.91 7.40
N GLY A 181 -33.38 -22.85 7.30
CA GLY A 181 -34.24 -23.93 7.77
C GLY A 181 -34.06 -25.16 6.88
N SER A 182 -33.86 -26.32 7.49
CA SER A 182 -33.96 -27.62 6.81
C SER A 182 -35.40 -27.84 6.31
N PRO A 183 -35.60 -28.64 5.23
CA PRO A 183 -36.87 -28.80 4.53
C PRO A 183 -38.00 -29.37 5.39
#